data_AF-A0AAN0J7A3-F1
#
_entry.id   AF-A0AAN0J7A3-F1
#
_cell.length_a   1.000
_cell.length_b   1.000
_cell.length_c   1.000
_cell.angle_alpha   90.00
_cell.angle_beta   90.00
_cell.angle_gamma   90.00
#
_symmetry.space_group_name_H-M   'P 1'
#
loop_
_entity.id
_entity.type
_entity.pdbx_description
1 polymer ?
#
loop_
_entity_poly.entity_id
_entity_poly.type
_entity_poly.pdbx_seq_one_letter_code
_entity_poly.pdbx_strand_id
1 'polypeptide(L)'
;MNSILTIFPFSQRFAGTYRCNTSNEAGSDTADVIVKYEPLVWFAFPWSQCIPDCHRGVRNRTVVCMTLSTRMVIMDGCSPPPPPSQERCYQKGPCTHWVVRPWSICSKSCGVGYQIRRVQCQATYNSNITFSDSECLTARPPVFRYCNFQDCPCSEPSYCKIILGTELCWRPEHRRTCCHSCQ
;
A
#
# COMPACT_ATOMS: atom_id res chain seq x y z
N MET A 1 -31.65 -48.95 10.50
CA MET A 1 -30.91 -47.78 11.02
C MET A 1 -29.45 -48.16 11.00
N ASN A 2 -28.74 -47.85 9.90
CA ASN A 2 -27.38 -48.34 9.69
C ASN A 2 -26.38 -47.38 10.35
N SER A 3 -26.01 -47.67 11.59
CA SER A 3 -24.93 -46.99 12.28
C SER A 3 -23.59 -47.44 11.69
N ILE A 4 -23.12 -46.73 10.68
CA ILE A 4 -21.70 -46.75 10.28
C ILE A 4 -20.95 -45.94 11.35
N LEU A 5 -20.06 -46.60 12.08
CA LEU A 5 -19.19 -45.95 13.06
C LEU A 5 -18.21 -45.04 12.31
N THR A 6 -18.56 -43.76 12.17
CA THR A 6 -17.66 -42.75 11.60
C THR A 6 -16.68 -42.31 12.67
N ILE A 7 -15.45 -42.83 12.64
CA ILE A 7 -14.36 -42.41 13.52
C ILE A 7 -13.56 -41.33 12.79
N PHE A 8 -13.45 -40.15 13.39
CA PHE A 8 -12.49 -39.14 12.97
C PHE A 8 -11.19 -39.31 13.77
N PRO A 9 -10.09 -39.77 13.17
CA PRO A 9 -8.89 -40.20 13.90
C PRO A 9 -7.96 -39.03 14.24
N PHE A 10 -8.48 -38.03 14.96
CA PHE A 10 -7.67 -36.92 15.48
C PHE A 10 -6.98 -37.26 16.81
N SER A 11 -7.13 -38.49 17.31
CA SER A 11 -6.50 -38.96 18.54
C SER A 11 -5.82 -40.32 18.35
N GLN A 12 -4.59 -40.42 18.86
CA GLN A 12 -3.82 -41.68 18.86
C GLN A 12 -4.54 -42.83 19.55
N ARG A 13 -5.46 -42.54 20.47
CA ARG A 13 -6.21 -43.55 21.24
C ARG A 13 -6.98 -44.52 20.35
N PHE A 14 -7.45 -44.07 19.19
CA PHE A 14 -8.30 -44.87 18.30
C PHE A 14 -7.55 -45.42 17.10
N ALA A 15 -6.23 -45.25 17.04
CA ALA A 15 -5.42 -45.84 15.99
C ALA A 15 -5.24 -47.34 16.23
N GLY A 16 -5.45 -48.14 15.21
CA GLY A 16 -5.33 -49.59 15.30
C GLY A 16 -6.15 -50.32 14.25
N THR A 17 -6.05 -51.64 14.27
CA THR A 17 -6.85 -52.52 13.41
C THR A 17 -7.99 -53.09 14.24
N TYR A 18 -9.22 -52.83 13.81
CA TYR A 18 -10.43 -53.34 14.44
C TYR A 18 -11.00 -54.46 13.57
N ARG A 19 -11.16 -55.65 14.15
CA ARG A 19 -11.71 -56.82 13.46
C ARG A 19 -13.17 -56.98 13.81
N CYS A 20 -14.03 -56.90 12.80
CA CYS A 20 -15.43 -57.29 12.92
C CYS A 20 -15.56 -58.77 12.55
N ASN A 21 -16.25 -59.54 13.38
CA ASN A 21 -16.57 -60.93 13.11
C ASN A 21 -18.09 -61.08 13.09
N THR A 22 -18.62 -61.70 12.04
CA THR A 22 -20.03 -62.04 11.91
C THR A 22 -20.16 -63.54 11.70
N SER A 23 -21.22 -64.12 12.25
CA SER A 23 -21.52 -65.54 12.07
C SER A 23 -23.02 -65.76 11.98
N ASN A 24 -23.41 -66.70 11.11
CA ASN A 24 -24.77 -67.19 10.97
C ASN A 24 -24.73 -68.69 10.61
N GLU A 25 -25.89 -69.29 10.33
CA GLU A 25 -25.99 -70.71 9.96
C GLU A 25 -25.27 -71.07 8.65
N ALA A 26 -25.02 -70.08 7.77
CA ALA A 26 -24.33 -70.29 6.50
C ALA A 26 -22.80 -70.18 6.62
N GLY A 27 -22.28 -69.67 7.73
CA GLY A 27 -20.84 -69.54 7.96
C GLY A 27 -20.46 -68.32 8.80
N SER A 28 -19.16 -68.05 8.87
CA SER A 28 -18.59 -66.88 9.54
C SER A 28 -17.77 -66.08 8.54
N ASP A 29 -17.88 -64.76 8.64
CA ASP A 29 -17.13 -63.82 7.83
C ASP A 29 -16.50 -62.74 8.72
N THR A 30 -15.30 -62.30 8.35
CA THR A 30 -14.53 -61.32 9.10
C THR A 30 -14.08 -60.17 8.21
N ALA A 31 -14.13 -58.96 8.75
CA ALA A 31 -13.67 -57.76 8.07
C ALA A 31 -12.77 -56.93 9.02
N ASP A 32 -11.62 -56.49 8.51
CA ASP A 32 -10.67 -55.65 9.24
C ASP A 32 -10.82 -54.17 8.82
N VAL A 33 -10.87 -53.26 9.80
CA VAL A 33 -10.88 -51.81 9.62
C VAL A 33 -9.59 -51.23 10.21
N ILE A 34 -8.78 -50.59 9.38
CA ILE A 34 -7.52 -49.96 9.80
C ILE A 34 -7.76 -48.46 10.02
N VAL A 35 -7.67 -48.02 11.28
CA VAL A 35 -7.75 -46.60 11.65
C VAL A 35 -6.33 -46.06 11.80
N LYS A 36 -5.96 -45.10 10.93
CA LYS A 36 -4.65 -44.43 10.99
C LYS A 36 -4.80 -43.09 11.71
N TYR A 37 -3.94 -42.83 12.70
CA TYR A 37 -3.83 -41.51 13.31
C TYR A 37 -3.02 -40.57 12.42
N GLU A 38 -3.54 -39.37 12.20
CA GLU A 38 -2.81 -38.29 11.54
C GLU A 38 -2.46 -37.19 12.56
N PRO A 39 -1.16 -36.91 12.79
CA PRO A 39 -0.77 -35.85 13.70
C PRO A 39 -1.13 -34.47 13.14
N LEU A 40 -1.75 -33.66 14.00
CA LEU A 40 -2.06 -32.26 13.74
C LEU A 40 -0.94 -31.39 14.28
N VAL A 41 -0.47 -30.46 13.46
CA VAL A 41 0.60 -29.52 13.82
C VAL A 41 0.23 -28.09 13.45
N TRP A 42 0.71 -27.14 14.26
CA TRP A 42 0.64 -25.74 13.89
C TRP A 42 1.63 -25.42 12.78
N PHE A 43 1.11 -24.85 11.70
CA PHE A 43 1.92 -24.29 10.64
C PHE A 43 1.82 -22.77 10.69
N ALA A 44 2.95 -22.12 10.94
CA ALA A 44 3.08 -20.68 10.94
C ALA A 44 3.69 -20.23 9.61
N PHE A 45 2.93 -19.48 8.82
CA PHE A 45 3.41 -18.91 7.57
C PHE A 45 4.46 -17.83 7.81
N PRO A 46 5.22 -17.45 6.76
CA PRO A 46 6.12 -16.30 6.83
C PRO A 46 5.40 -15.05 7.33
N TRP A 47 6.13 -14.22 8.06
CA TRP A 47 5.63 -12.93 8.51
C TRP A 47 5.38 -11.98 7.33
N SER A 48 4.34 -11.16 7.45
CA SER A 48 4.14 -10.01 6.58
C SER A 48 5.28 -9.00 6.73
N GLN A 49 5.32 -8.02 5.83
CA GLN A 49 6.10 -6.81 6.05
C GLN A 49 5.65 -6.09 7.33
N CYS A 50 6.58 -5.36 7.95
CA CYS A 50 6.29 -4.56 9.13
C CYS A 50 5.44 -3.35 8.74
N ILE A 51 4.34 -3.11 9.46
CA ILE A 51 3.46 -1.96 9.17
C ILE A 51 3.29 -1.11 10.44
N PRO A 52 3.60 0.20 10.40
CA PRO A 52 4.27 0.87 9.29
C PRO A 52 5.72 0.37 9.13
N ASP A 53 6.28 0.49 7.93
CA ASP A 53 7.65 0.02 7.62
C ASP A 53 8.73 1.02 8.10
N CYS A 54 8.53 1.59 9.28
CA CYS A 54 9.38 2.60 9.89
C CYS A 54 9.31 2.48 11.40
N HIS A 55 10.44 2.71 12.07
CA HIS A 55 10.59 2.71 13.51
C HIS A 55 9.91 1.54 14.25
N ARG A 56 8.66 1.71 14.73
CA ARG A 56 7.88 0.69 15.44
C ARG A 56 6.63 0.36 14.63
N GLY A 57 6.45 -0.92 14.34
CA GLY A 57 5.26 -1.44 13.70
C GLY A 57 4.85 -2.80 14.22
N VAL A 58 3.92 -3.41 13.49
CA VAL A 58 3.38 -4.73 13.75
C VAL A 58 3.42 -5.54 12.46
N ARG A 59 3.80 -6.81 12.56
CA ARG A 59 3.70 -7.76 11.47
C ARG A 59 2.79 -8.91 11.86
N ASN A 60 2.03 -9.40 10.89
CA ASN A 60 1.08 -10.48 11.07
C ASN A 60 1.53 -11.70 10.26
N ARG A 61 1.12 -12.88 10.68
CA ARG A 61 1.26 -14.11 9.90
C ARG A 61 0.03 -14.98 10.08
N THR A 62 -0.24 -15.78 9.07
CA THR A 62 -1.28 -16.80 9.16
C THR A 62 -0.75 -17.99 9.96
N VAL A 63 -1.55 -18.49 10.89
CA VAL A 63 -1.28 -19.70 11.67
C VAL A 63 -2.46 -20.63 11.48
N VAL A 64 -2.20 -21.82 10.94
CA VAL A 64 -3.23 -22.85 10.71
C VAL A 64 -2.85 -24.14 11.39
N CYS A 65 -3.84 -24.87 11.88
CA CYS A 65 -3.67 -26.24 12.29
C CYS A 65 -3.86 -27.14 11.07
N MET A 66 -2.91 -28.02 10.78
CA MET A 66 -3.01 -28.90 9.61
C MET A 66 -2.40 -30.27 9.85
N THR A 67 -2.85 -31.25 9.07
CA THR A 67 -2.27 -32.61 9.03
C THR A 67 -0.88 -32.59 8.36
N LEU A 68 0.10 -33.30 8.93
CA LEU A 68 1.44 -33.40 8.32
C LEU A 68 1.45 -34.11 6.95
N SER A 69 0.60 -35.12 6.77
CA SER A 69 0.54 -35.98 5.58
C SER A 69 -0.12 -35.30 4.39
N THR A 70 -1.33 -34.78 4.58
CA THR A 70 -2.19 -34.30 3.48
C THR A 70 -2.28 -32.77 3.38
N ARG A 71 -1.67 -32.04 4.34
CA ARG A 71 -1.77 -30.58 4.48
C ARG A 71 -3.22 -30.06 4.54
N MET A 72 -4.17 -30.89 4.97
CA MET A 72 -5.54 -30.46 5.19
C MET A 72 -5.62 -29.56 6.42
N VAL A 73 -6.28 -28.40 6.28
CA VAL A 73 -6.49 -27.45 7.36
C VAL A 73 -7.64 -27.92 8.24
N ILE A 74 -7.42 -27.91 9.55
CA ILE A 74 -8.39 -28.30 10.57
C ILE A 74 -8.61 -27.11 11.51
N MET A 75 -9.86 -26.76 11.79
CA MET A 75 -10.17 -25.57 12.60
C MET A 75 -9.91 -25.81 14.09
N ASP A 76 -10.30 -26.98 14.62
CA ASP A 76 -10.17 -27.33 16.04
C ASP A 76 -9.52 -28.70 16.19
N GLY A 77 -8.25 -28.76 16.62
CA GLY A 77 -7.58 -30.04 16.83
C GLY A 77 -6.11 -30.00 17.22
N CYS A 78 -5.42 -28.88 16.99
CA CYS A 78 -4.03 -28.74 17.43
C CYS A 78 -3.95 -28.36 18.92
N SER A 79 -3.05 -29.03 19.62
CA SER A 79 -2.61 -28.70 20.99
C SER A 79 -1.07 -28.72 20.98
N PRO A 80 -0.36 -27.77 21.63
CA PRO A 80 -0.82 -26.69 22.54
C PRO A 80 -1.51 -25.52 21.80
N PRO A 81 -1.87 -24.39 22.46
CA PRO A 81 -2.39 -23.21 21.76
C PRO A 81 -1.49 -22.73 20.60
N PRO A 82 -2.05 -22.05 19.58
CA PRO A 82 -1.30 -21.64 18.41
C PRO A 82 -0.14 -20.71 18.77
N PRO A 83 0.97 -20.77 18.00
CA PRO A 83 2.00 -19.74 18.07
C PRO A 83 1.42 -18.36 17.71
N PRO A 84 2.09 -17.26 18.08
CA PRO A 84 1.56 -15.92 17.85
C PRO A 84 1.37 -15.66 16.36
N SER A 85 0.20 -15.13 15.99
CA SER A 85 -0.13 -14.65 14.63
C SER A 85 0.24 -13.18 14.42
N GLN A 86 0.68 -12.49 15.47
CA GLN A 86 1.06 -11.08 15.46
C GLN A 86 2.28 -10.86 16.34
N GLU A 87 3.20 -10.01 15.90
CA GLU A 87 4.30 -9.54 16.73
C GLU A 87 4.74 -8.12 16.39
N ARG A 88 5.41 -7.49 17.37
CA ARG A 88 6.03 -6.17 17.19
C ARG A 88 7.28 -6.32 16.34
N CYS A 89 7.47 -5.36 15.44
CA CYS A 89 8.66 -5.27 14.60
C CYS A 89 9.27 -3.87 14.69
N TYR A 90 10.58 -3.81 14.42
CA TYR A 90 11.35 -2.59 14.48
C TYR A 90 12.09 -2.38 13.17
N GLN A 91 11.80 -1.27 12.50
CA GLN A 91 12.43 -0.89 11.23
C GLN A 91 13.42 0.25 11.42
N LYS A 92 14.40 0.31 10.53
CA LYS A 92 15.38 1.39 10.53
C LYS A 92 14.72 2.70 10.06
N GLY A 93 15.06 3.78 10.74
CA GLY A 93 14.61 5.13 10.37
C GLY A 93 13.30 5.56 11.04
N PRO A 94 13.07 6.88 11.12
CA PRO A 94 11.85 7.46 11.69
C PRO A 94 10.65 7.28 10.75
N CYS A 95 9.45 7.27 11.32
CA CYS A 95 8.23 7.38 10.52
C CYS A 95 8.02 8.82 10.10
N THR A 96 8.16 9.09 8.79
CA THR A 96 8.15 10.44 8.22
C THR A 96 7.19 10.57 7.05
N HIS A 97 6.73 11.80 6.82
CA HIS A 97 5.87 12.16 5.69
C HIS A 97 6.18 13.57 5.20
N TRP A 98 5.85 13.82 3.92
CA TRP A 98 5.99 15.15 3.34
C TRP A 98 4.82 16.05 3.71
N VAL A 99 5.13 17.15 4.38
CA VAL A 99 4.20 18.25 4.58
C VAL A 99 4.38 19.25 3.44
N VAL A 100 3.36 19.35 2.61
CA VAL A 100 3.34 20.21 1.42
C VAL A 100 2.54 21.46 1.72
N ARG A 101 3.17 22.64 1.60
CA ARG A 101 2.49 23.92 1.75
C ARG A 101 1.82 24.35 0.44
N PRO A 102 0.83 25.27 0.50
CA PRO A 102 0.24 25.87 -0.69
C PRO A 102 1.31 26.48 -1.61
N TRP A 103 0.99 26.55 -2.89
CA TRP A 103 1.78 27.28 -3.86
C TRP A 103 1.76 28.78 -3.55
N SER A 104 2.87 29.45 -3.82
CA SER A 104 2.94 30.92 -3.83
C SER A 104 1.97 31.48 -4.87
N ILE A 105 1.73 32.78 -4.82
CA ILE A 105 1.11 33.50 -5.95
C ILE A 105 2.05 33.36 -7.17
N CYS A 106 1.47 33.34 -8.38
CA CYS A 106 2.24 33.26 -9.61
C CYS A 106 3.15 34.49 -9.76
N SER A 107 4.39 34.28 -10.21
CA SER A 107 5.37 35.37 -10.35
C SER A 107 4.98 36.44 -11.36
N LYS A 108 4.09 36.11 -12.29
CA LYS A 108 3.48 37.06 -13.22
C LYS A 108 1.96 36.93 -13.17
N SER A 109 1.25 38.04 -13.31
CA SER A 109 -0.22 38.04 -13.48
C SER A 109 -0.66 37.66 -14.90
N CYS A 110 0.24 37.75 -15.88
CA CYS A 110 0.04 37.36 -17.26
C CYS A 110 1.36 36.84 -17.86
N GLY A 111 1.27 36.11 -18.98
CA GLY A 111 2.39 35.38 -19.57
C GLY A 111 2.91 34.24 -18.69
N VAL A 112 3.80 33.42 -19.25
CA VAL A 112 4.40 32.28 -18.52
C VAL A 112 5.19 32.77 -17.32
N GLY A 113 4.68 32.43 -16.14
CA GLY A 113 5.28 32.65 -14.83
C GLY A 113 5.58 31.34 -14.12
N TYR A 114 5.97 31.45 -12.85
CA TYR A 114 6.26 30.30 -11.99
C TYR A 114 5.74 30.49 -10.57
N GLN A 115 5.48 29.38 -9.90
CA GLN A 115 5.13 29.29 -8.48
C GLN A 115 6.12 28.40 -7.77
N ILE A 116 6.40 28.75 -6.52
CA ILE A 116 7.20 27.95 -5.60
C ILE A 116 6.34 27.57 -4.39
N ARG A 117 6.65 26.44 -3.75
CA ARG A 117 6.01 26.04 -2.49
C ARG A 117 7.03 25.47 -1.53
N ARG A 118 6.73 25.52 -0.24
CA ARG A 118 7.57 24.88 0.77
C ARG A 118 7.15 23.41 0.94
N VAL A 119 8.14 22.52 0.97
CA VAL A 119 7.96 21.08 1.22
C VAL A 119 8.94 20.69 2.32
N GLN A 120 8.45 20.05 3.38
CA GLN A 120 9.27 19.66 4.54
C GLN A 120 8.96 18.23 4.95
N CYS A 121 9.99 17.48 5.32
CA CYS A 121 9.82 16.16 5.90
C CYS A 121 9.56 16.28 7.41
N GLN A 122 8.49 15.66 7.91
CA GLN A 122 8.09 15.70 9.32
C GLN A 122 7.79 14.32 9.86
N ALA A 123 7.96 14.13 11.17
CA ALA A 123 7.53 12.91 11.85
C ALA A 123 6.01 12.72 11.74
N THR A 124 5.56 11.49 11.54
CA THR A 124 4.12 11.18 11.53
C THR A 124 3.47 11.30 12.90
N TYR A 125 4.24 11.11 13.98
CA TYR A 125 3.75 11.12 15.35
C TYR A 125 3.90 12.49 16.06
N ASN A 126 4.67 13.43 15.48
CA ASN A 126 4.89 14.74 16.07
C ASN A 126 5.31 15.77 14.99
N SER A 127 4.42 16.71 14.67
CA SER A 127 4.65 17.74 13.65
C SER A 127 5.76 18.74 13.98
N ASN A 128 6.20 18.82 15.24
CA ASN A 128 7.29 19.71 15.65
C ASN A 128 8.67 19.13 15.30
N ILE A 129 8.74 17.85 14.95
CA ILE A 129 9.99 17.17 14.59
C ILE A 129 10.11 17.15 13.07
N THR A 130 11.06 17.92 12.55
CA THR A 130 11.42 17.97 11.13
C THR A 130 12.69 17.16 10.86
N PHE A 131 12.72 16.48 9.73
CA PHE A 131 13.85 15.67 9.28
C PHE A 131 14.45 16.19 7.97
N SER A 132 15.62 15.67 7.61
CA SER A 132 16.24 15.93 6.30
C SER A 132 15.43 15.30 5.16
N ASP A 133 15.61 15.81 3.93
CA ASP A 133 14.88 15.29 2.77
C ASP A 133 15.15 13.80 2.49
N SER A 134 16.36 13.33 2.80
CA SER A 134 16.79 11.92 2.63
C SER A 134 16.14 10.96 3.61
N GLU A 135 15.60 11.47 4.72
CA GLU A 135 14.94 10.65 5.76
C GLU A 135 13.43 10.51 5.50
N CYS A 136 12.91 11.12 4.43
CA CYS A 136 11.52 10.95 4.06
C CYS A 136 11.29 9.64 3.31
N LEU A 137 10.29 8.88 3.77
CA LEU A 137 9.99 7.55 3.24
C LEU A 137 9.58 7.53 1.76
N THR A 138 9.17 8.67 1.20
CA THR A 138 8.66 8.78 -0.17
C THR A 138 9.41 9.83 -0.97
N ALA A 139 9.27 9.81 -2.29
CA ALA A 139 9.91 10.78 -3.17
C ALA A 139 9.46 12.22 -2.86
N ARG A 140 10.40 13.17 -2.92
CA ARG A 140 10.13 14.58 -2.63
C ARG A 140 9.15 15.19 -3.63
N PRO A 141 8.02 15.76 -3.18
CA PRO A 141 7.09 16.49 -4.04
C PRO A 141 7.76 17.68 -4.74
N PRO A 142 7.28 18.09 -5.95
CA PRO A 142 7.86 19.20 -6.67
C PRO A 142 7.74 20.51 -5.89
N VAL A 143 8.81 21.30 -5.86
CA VAL A 143 8.90 22.58 -5.15
C VAL A 143 8.60 23.76 -6.07
N PHE A 144 8.61 23.51 -7.38
CA PHE A 144 8.45 24.48 -8.46
C PHE A 144 7.40 24.01 -9.47
N ARG A 145 6.63 24.93 -10.02
CA ARG A 145 5.78 24.69 -11.21
C ARG A 145 5.60 25.96 -12.03
N TYR A 146 5.31 25.79 -13.33
CA TYR A 146 4.85 26.88 -14.17
C TYR A 146 3.38 27.25 -13.86
N CYS A 147 3.04 28.51 -14.07
CA CYS A 147 1.70 29.06 -13.91
C CYS A 147 1.47 30.16 -14.95
N ASN A 148 0.19 30.48 -15.18
CA ASN A 148 -0.27 31.49 -16.12
C ASN A 148 0.26 31.28 -17.54
N PHE A 149 -0.55 30.66 -18.39
CA PHE A 149 -0.21 30.42 -19.81
C PHE A 149 -0.95 31.36 -20.76
N GLN A 150 -1.59 32.39 -20.21
CA GLN A 150 -2.31 33.40 -20.99
C GLN A 150 -1.34 34.50 -21.40
N ASP A 151 -1.50 35.06 -22.60
CA ASP A 151 -0.67 36.18 -23.04
C ASP A 151 -0.90 37.44 -22.21
N CYS A 152 0.13 38.28 -22.15
CA CYS A 152 -0.01 39.57 -21.50
C CYS A 152 -0.78 40.54 -22.39
N PRO A 153 -1.76 41.29 -21.83
CA PRO A 153 -2.34 42.40 -22.56
C PRO A 153 -1.22 43.37 -22.90
N CYS A 154 -1.12 43.70 -24.18
CA CYS A 154 -0.13 44.62 -24.70
C CYS A 154 -0.28 45.95 -23.99
N SER A 155 0.76 46.38 -23.26
CA SER A 155 0.83 47.72 -22.69
C SER A 155 1.18 48.71 -23.81
N GLU A 156 0.34 48.78 -24.83
CA GLU A 156 0.49 49.82 -25.84
C GLU A 156 0.10 51.16 -25.22
N PRO A 157 0.95 52.20 -25.36
CA PRO A 157 0.52 53.57 -25.11
C PRO A 157 -0.79 53.85 -25.85
N SER A 158 -1.72 54.59 -25.22
CA SER A 158 -3.04 54.87 -25.81
C SER A 158 -2.98 55.52 -27.19
N TYR A 159 -1.90 56.24 -27.50
CA TYR A 159 -1.65 56.83 -28.83
C TYR A 159 -1.31 55.80 -29.92
N CYS A 160 -0.93 54.57 -29.59
CA CYS A 160 -0.61 53.54 -30.57
C CYS A 160 -1.83 53.15 -31.42
N LYS A 161 -3.05 53.25 -30.87
CA LYS A 161 -4.29 53.12 -31.65
C LYS A 161 -4.38 54.14 -32.79
N ILE A 162 -3.94 55.37 -32.54
CA ILE A 162 -3.92 56.45 -33.54
C ILE A 162 -2.86 56.14 -34.60
N ILE A 163 -1.67 55.71 -34.17
CA ILE A 163 -0.56 55.34 -35.08
C ILE A 163 -0.95 54.18 -36.01
N LEU A 164 -1.59 53.13 -35.49
CA LEU A 164 -2.06 51.99 -36.27
C LEU A 164 -3.19 52.39 -37.22
N GLY A 165 -4.12 53.25 -36.78
CA GLY A 165 -5.23 53.74 -37.62
C GLY A 165 -4.83 54.77 -38.67
N THR A 166 -3.63 55.34 -38.58
CA THR A 166 -3.10 56.36 -39.52
C THR A 166 -1.90 55.86 -40.32
N GLU A 167 -1.61 54.55 -40.29
CA GLU A 167 -0.50 53.89 -41.01
C GLU A 167 0.88 54.52 -40.76
N LEU A 168 1.11 55.15 -39.60
CA LEU A 168 2.37 55.81 -39.26
C LEU A 168 3.50 54.85 -38.85
N CYS A 169 3.31 53.55 -39.08
CA CYS A 169 4.29 52.49 -38.79
C CYS A 169 5.57 52.57 -39.63
N TRP A 170 5.62 53.41 -40.66
CA TRP A 170 6.85 53.68 -41.40
C TRP A 170 7.84 54.54 -40.60
N ARG A 171 7.37 55.30 -39.60
CA ARG A 171 8.26 56.11 -38.74
C ARG A 171 8.99 55.25 -37.71
N PRO A 172 10.33 55.34 -37.58
CA PRO A 172 11.11 54.47 -36.70
C PRO A 172 10.69 54.49 -35.22
N GLU A 173 10.32 55.67 -34.73
CA GLU A 173 9.87 55.94 -33.36
C GLU A 173 8.56 55.22 -33.01
N HIS A 174 7.63 55.19 -33.94
CA HIS A 174 6.33 54.52 -33.81
C HIS A 174 6.41 53.03 -34.17
N ARG A 175 7.26 52.70 -35.15
CA ARG A 175 7.45 51.34 -35.64
C ARG A 175 7.82 50.38 -34.53
N ARG A 176 8.76 50.74 -33.65
CA ARG A 176 9.19 49.89 -32.52
C ARG A 176 8.20 49.85 -31.35
N THR A 177 7.44 50.92 -31.14
CA THR A 177 6.66 51.15 -29.91
C THR A 177 5.19 50.78 -30.04
N CYS A 178 4.64 50.87 -31.25
CA CYS A 178 3.21 50.68 -31.52
C CYS A 178 2.91 49.67 -32.64
N CYS A 179 3.91 49.29 -33.43
CA CYS A 179 3.72 48.42 -34.60
C CYS A 179 4.49 47.11 -34.47
N HIS A 180 5.38 47.00 -33.48
CA HIS A 180 6.19 45.81 -33.22
C HIS A 180 5.91 45.18 -31.86
N SER A 181 4.85 45.64 -31.18
CA SER A 181 4.72 45.46 -29.74
C SER A 181 3.87 44.27 -29.32
N CYS A 182 3.15 43.62 -30.25
CA CYS A 182 2.49 42.34 -30.06
C CYS A 182 2.02 41.78 -31.42
N GLN A 183 2.57 40.64 -31.85
CA GLN A 183 1.93 39.73 -32.81
C GLN A 183 1.31 38.57 -32.04
#